data_AF-A0A3P7IQN6-F1
#
_entry.id   AF-A0A3P7IQN6-F1
#
_cell.length_a   1.000
_cell.length_b   1.000
_cell.length_c   1.000
_cell.angle_alpha   90.00
_cell.angle_beta   90.00
_cell.angle_gamma   90.00
#
_symmetry.space_group_name_H-M   'P 1'
#
loop_
_entity.id
_entity.type
_entity.pdbx_description
1 polymer ?
#
loop_
_entity_poly.entity_id
_entity_poly.type
_entity_poly.pdbx_seq_one_letter_code
_entity_poly.pdbx_strand_id
1 'polypeptide(L)'
;MDDRRCDSLMVLMGNLKLMKFRPTYILLENVVGFETSSVHDAIILWVSTQECILSPLQFGIPNSRPRYYLMASTHFPVVGLAEDIADQFRPNSSSELKEISEFLCEPSHTSSLYLDENVLQKYGCAIDVILPSSTRSACFTKSYGSYISGCGSYICYRPDLVVNNHLNQSTLDDAQSLRDVVRRLSPREVANLMCFPKTFEIPPELS
;
A
#
# COMPACT_ATOMS: atom_id res chain seq x y z
N MET A 1 23.85 -16.97 0.70
CA MET A 1 22.56 -17.32 0.08
C MET A 1 22.37 -16.31 -1.03
N ASP A 2 22.49 -16.74 -2.30
CA ASP A 2 22.28 -15.83 -3.43
C ASP A 2 20.79 -15.57 -3.60
N ASP A 3 20.40 -14.32 -3.39
CA ASP A 3 19.01 -13.89 -3.54
C ASP A 3 18.70 -13.64 -5.01
N ARG A 4 18.07 -14.65 -5.64
CA ARG A 4 17.71 -14.61 -7.06
C ARG A 4 16.56 -13.67 -7.42
N ARG A 5 15.91 -13.04 -6.42
CA ARG A 5 14.80 -12.11 -6.65
C ARG A 5 15.23 -10.88 -7.47
N CYS A 6 16.52 -10.56 -7.46
CA CYS A 6 17.08 -9.40 -8.13
C CYS A 6 17.79 -9.72 -9.45
N ASP A 7 17.86 -11.00 -9.87
CA ASP A 7 18.58 -11.44 -11.06
C ASP A 7 18.12 -10.66 -12.31
N SER A 8 16.81 -10.52 -12.50
CA SER A 8 16.23 -9.83 -13.66
C SER A 8 16.60 -8.34 -13.69
N LEU A 9 16.60 -7.68 -12.53
CA LEU A 9 16.98 -6.27 -12.41
C LEU A 9 18.48 -6.09 -12.69
N MET A 10 19.33 -6.98 -12.19
CA MET A 10 20.77 -6.93 -12.46
C MET A 10 21.09 -7.15 -13.94
N VAL A 11 20.39 -8.08 -14.60
CA VAL A 11 20.50 -8.30 -16.05
C VAL A 11 20.04 -7.06 -16.82
N LEU A 12 18.90 -6.46 -16.44
CA LEU A 12 18.41 -5.22 -17.06
C LEU A 12 19.43 -4.10 -16.93
N MET A 13 20.01 -3.90 -15.74
CA MET A 13 21.06 -2.90 -15.49
C MET A 13 22.32 -3.15 -16.33
N GLY A 14 22.72 -4.42 -16.49
CA GLY A 14 23.82 -4.79 -17.39
C GLY A 14 23.54 -4.39 -18.84
N ASN A 15 22.33 -4.67 -19.33
CA ASN A 15 21.92 -4.31 -20.68
C ASN A 15 21.84 -2.79 -20.88
N LEU A 16 21.28 -2.06 -19.91
CA LEU A 16 21.18 -0.59 -19.94
C LEU A 16 22.56 0.09 -20.10
N LYS A 17 23.61 -0.46 -19.46
CA LYS A 17 24.99 0.04 -19.58
C LYS A 17 25.55 -0.10 -21.00
N LEU A 18 25.13 -1.13 -21.73
CA LEU A 18 25.59 -1.46 -23.08
C LEU A 18 24.78 -0.75 -24.19
N MET A 19 23.63 -0.16 -23.87
CA MET A 19 22.80 0.52 -24.87
C MET A 19 23.53 1.73 -25.47
N LYS A 20 23.54 1.81 -26.80
CA LYS A 20 24.02 2.98 -27.56
C LYS A 20 23.15 4.21 -27.31
N PHE A 21 21.83 4.02 -27.24
CA PHE A 21 20.85 5.05 -26.92
C PHE A 21 20.15 4.67 -25.62
N ARG A 22 20.61 5.27 -24.53
CA ARG A 22 20.14 4.93 -23.18
C ARG A 22 18.86 5.71 -22.85
N PRO A 23 17.96 5.15 -22.02
CA PRO A 23 16.87 5.92 -21.46
C PRO A 23 17.40 7.14 -20.69
N THR A 24 16.83 8.31 -20.95
CA THR A 24 17.21 9.56 -20.28
C THR A 24 16.70 9.63 -18.84
N TYR A 25 15.57 8.97 -18.58
CA TYR A 25 14.90 8.94 -17.29
C TYR A 25 14.54 7.49 -16.95
N ILE A 26 14.79 7.10 -15.71
CA ILE A 26 14.37 5.82 -15.13
C ILE A 26 13.64 6.12 -13.84
N LEU A 27 12.47 5.53 -13.66
CA LEU A 27 11.74 5.51 -12.39
C LEU A 27 11.69 4.07 -11.90
N LEU A 28 12.07 3.87 -10.63
CA LEU A 28 12.04 2.59 -9.95
C LEU A 28 11.24 2.75 -8.67
N GLU A 29 10.28 1.84 -8.45
CA GLU A 29 9.56 1.67 -7.19
C GLU A 29 10.01 0.35 -6.55
N ASN A 30 10.15 0.33 -5.23
CA ASN A 30 10.45 -0.88 -4.48
C ASN A 30 9.93 -0.81 -3.04
N VAL A 31 10.06 -1.91 -2.32
CA VAL A 31 9.76 -1.96 -0.88
C VAL A 31 10.78 -1.16 -0.07
N VAL A 32 10.35 -0.66 1.08
CA VAL A 32 11.26 -0.09 2.09
C VAL A 32 12.28 -1.14 2.53
N GLY A 33 13.53 -0.73 2.69
CA GLY A 33 14.68 -1.59 2.92
C GLY A 33 15.48 -1.88 1.66
N PHE A 34 14.93 -1.62 0.47
CA PHE A 34 15.66 -1.77 -0.80
C PHE A 34 16.88 -0.84 -0.88
N GLU A 35 16.81 0.34 -0.28
CA GLU A 35 17.89 1.34 -0.18
C GLU A 35 19.13 0.86 0.59
N THR A 36 19.04 -0.31 1.23
CA THR A 36 20.16 -0.96 1.95
C THR A 36 20.71 -2.19 1.21
N SER A 37 20.20 -2.46 0.00
CA SER A 37 20.55 -3.65 -0.77
C SER A 37 21.78 -3.42 -1.67
N SER A 38 22.54 -4.49 -1.94
CA SER A 38 23.67 -4.43 -2.88
C SER A 38 23.28 -4.08 -4.33
N VAL A 39 22.02 -4.33 -4.68
CA VAL A 39 21.47 -4.01 -6.02
C VAL A 39 21.24 -2.50 -6.14
N HIS A 40 20.80 -1.87 -5.07
CA HIS A 40 20.69 -0.42 -4.99
C HIS A 40 22.05 0.26 -5.15
N ASP A 41 23.09 -0.21 -4.42
CA ASP A 41 24.46 0.30 -4.55
C ASP A 41 24.95 0.28 -6.01
N ALA A 42 24.64 -0.79 -6.74
CA ALA A 42 25.04 -0.94 -8.15
C ALA A 42 24.33 0.04 -9.10
N ILE A 43 23.15 0.55 -8.73
CA ILE A 43 22.38 1.53 -9.52
C ILE A 43 22.93 2.93 -9.28
N ILE A 44 23.07 3.35 -8.01
CA ILE A 44 23.50 4.70 -7.65
C ILE A 44 24.95 5.00 -8.08
N LEU A 45 25.80 3.96 -8.19
CA LEU A 45 27.16 4.09 -8.72
C LEU A 45 27.20 4.28 -10.24
N TRP A 46 26.12 3.95 -10.96
CA TRP A 46 26.08 3.98 -12.42
C TRP A 46 25.55 5.32 -12.97
N VAL A 47 24.59 5.94 -12.31
CA VAL A 47 23.88 7.12 -12.80
C VAL A 47 23.50 8.02 -11.62
N SER A 48 23.42 9.33 -11.85
CA SER A 48 22.89 10.25 -10.84
C SER A 48 21.44 9.91 -10.52
N THR A 49 21.14 9.80 -9.22
CA THR A 49 19.82 9.42 -8.70
C THR A 49 19.30 10.46 -7.73
N GLN A 50 17.98 10.46 -7.59
CA GLN A 50 17.27 11.10 -6.51
C GLN A 50 16.31 10.08 -5.92
N GLU A 51 16.24 10.01 -4.60
CA GLU A 51 15.58 8.92 -3.87
C GLU A 51 14.64 9.48 -2.81
N CYS A 52 13.58 8.74 -2.48
CA CYS A 52 12.71 9.06 -1.35
C CYS A 52 11.89 7.84 -0.91
N ILE A 53 11.38 7.89 0.33
CA ILE A 53 10.34 6.95 0.80
C ILE A 53 9.04 7.72 0.92
N LEU A 54 8.03 7.27 0.19
CA LEU A 54 6.72 7.91 0.15
C LEU A 54 5.60 6.93 0.51
N SER A 55 4.55 7.43 1.15
CA SER A 55 3.33 6.72 1.50
C SER A 55 2.12 7.54 1.05
N PRO A 56 1.02 6.93 0.56
CA PRO A 56 -0.20 7.64 0.19
C PRO A 56 -0.76 8.55 1.29
N LEU A 57 -0.50 8.22 2.57
CA LEU A 57 -0.85 9.06 3.73
C LEU A 57 -0.29 10.48 3.63
N GLN A 58 0.90 10.69 3.06
CA GLN A 58 1.49 12.02 2.86
C GLN A 58 0.71 12.87 1.86
N PHE A 59 -0.12 12.24 1.03
CA PHE A 59 -0.92 12.88 -0.01
C PHE A 59 -2.42 12.91 0.33
N GLY A 60 -2.77 12.71 1.61
CA GLY A 60 -4.16 12.72 2.09
C GLY A 60 -4.96 11.47 1.73
N ILE A 61 -4.33 10.44 1.16
CA ILE A 61 -4.99 9.16 0.86
C ILE A 61 -4.91 8.25 2.09
N PRO A 62 -6.03 7.73 2.61
CA PRO A 62 -6.09 7.02 3.88
C PRO A 62 -5.59 5.57 3.74
N ASN A 63 -4.36 5.36 3.27
CA ASN A 63 -3.74 4.04 3.11
C ASN A 63 -2.24 4.10 3.38
N SER A 64 -1.78 3.40 4.42
CA SER A 64 -0.36 3.29 4.73
C SER A 64 0.31 2.33 3.76
N ARG A 65 1.10 2.85 2.83
CA ARG A 65 1.86 2.03 1.87
C ARG A 65 3.21 2.68 1.59
N PRO A 66 4.13 2.68 2.57
CA PRO A 66 5.46 3.23 2.36
C PRO A 66 6.21 2.41 1.29
N ARG A 67 6.78 3.12 0.33
CA ARG A 67 7.57 2.57 -0.78
C ARG A 67 8.77 3.43 -1.06
N TYR A 68 9.85 2.77 -1.42
CA TYR A 68 11.07 3.39 -1.89
C TYR A 68 10.89 3.75 -3.37
N TYR A 69 11.26 4.97 -3.73
CA TYR A 69 11.27 5.47 -5.10
C TYR A 69 12.66 6.00 -5.46
N LEU A 70 13.12 5.66 -6.66
CA LEU A 70 14.35 6.17 -7.26
C LEU A 70 14.05 6.73 -8.63
N MET A 71 14.43 7.98 -8.84
CA MET A 71 14.49 8.61 -10.14
C MET A 71 15.95 8.73 -10.55
N ALA A 72 16.28 8.26 -11.75
CA ALA A 72 17.62 8.40 -12.32
C ALA A 72 17.58 9.20 -13.61
N SER A 73 18.56 10.07 -13.81
CA SER A 73 18.72 10.78 -15.07
C SER A 73 20.18 11.14 -15.33
N THR A 74 20.59 11.08 -16.61
CA THR A 74 21.88 11.63 -17.06
C THR A 74 21.93 13.15 -17.03
N HIS A 75 20.77 13.81 -16.88
CA HIS A 75 20.67 15.27 -16.75
C HIS A 75 20.76 15.76 -15.31
N PHE A 76 20.70 14.86 -14.32
CA PHE A 76 20.87 15.26 -12.93
C PHE A 76 22.33 15.66 -12.66
N PRO A 77 22.57 16.75 -11.91
CA PRO A 77 23.92 17.18 -11.60
C PRO A 77 24.70 16.08 -10.88
N VAL A 78 25.96 15.89 -11.28
CA VAL A 78 26.86 14.82 -10.77
C VAL A 78 27.41 15.16 -9.38
N VAL A 79 27.37 16.43 -8.97
CA VAL A 79 28.02 16.90 -7.74
C VAL A 79 27.08 17.82 -6.96
N GLY A 80 26.74 17.39 -5.75
CA GLY A 80 26.14 18.22 -4.71
C GLY A 80 24.62 18.33 -4.80
N LEU A 81 23.92 17.78 -3.80
CA LEU A 81 22.50 18.05 -3.55
C LEU A 81 21.60 17.61 -4.71
N ALA A 82 21.57 16.31 -5.01
CA ALA A 82 20.25 15.74 -5.24
C ALA A 82 19.46 16.07 -3.96
N GLU A 83 18.70 17.17 -3.99
CA GLU A 83 17.81 17.51 -2.88
C GLU A 83 16.99 16.26 -2.58
N ASP A 84 16.83 15.94 -1.30
CA ASP A 84 15.96 14.86 -0.92
C ASP A 84 14.58 15.19 -1.49
N ILE A 85 14.10 14.40 -2.44
CA ILE A 85 12.79 14.62 -3.06
C ILE A 85 11.70 14.55 -1.98
N ALA A 86 11.96 13.88 -0.85
CA ALA A 86 11.07 13.91 0.29
C ALA A 86 10.81 15.35 0.79
N ASP A 87 11.78 16.26 0.66
CA ASP A 87 11.60 17.67 1.00
C ASP A 87 10.69 18.41 0.01
N GLN A 88 10.69 18.01 -1.27
CA GLN A 88 9.81 18.55 -2.31
C GLN A 88 8.38 17.98 -2.22
N PHE A 89 8.23 16.75 -1.71
CA PHE A 89 6.94 16.12 -1.44
C PHE A 89 6.47 16.29 0.00
N ARG A 90 7.05 17.24 0.76
CA ARG A 90 6.48 17.62 2.05
C ARG A 90 5.00 17.94 1.84
N PRO A 91 4.09 17.28 2.58
CA PRO A 91 2.68 17.59 2.48
C PRO A 91 2.54 19.08 2.72
N ASN A 92 2.10 19.84 1.71
CA ASN A 92 1.53 21.14 2.01
C ASN A 92 0.42 20.85 2.99
N SER A 93 0.42 21.52 4.14
CA SER A 93 -0.59 21.38 5.21
C SER A 93 -2.03 21.67 4.75
N SER A 94 -2.22 21.93 3.45
CA SER A 94 -3.48 22.15 2.76
C SER A 94 -4.10 20.90 2.09
N SER A 95 -3.43 19.74 2.05
CA SER A 95 -4.09 18.53 1.54
C SER A 95 -5.16 18.08 2.54
N GLU A 96 -6.41 18.23 2.15
CA GLU A 96 -7.57 17.74 2.91
C GLU A 96 -7.40 16.23 3.17
N LEU A 97 -7.42 15.84 4.44
CA LEU A 97 -7.36 14.44 4.83
C LEU A 97 -8.64 13.76 4.38
N LYS A 98 -8.52 12.76 3.50
CA LYS A 98 -9.67 12.00 3.04
C LYS A 98 -10.02 10.88 4.00
N GLU A 99 -11.30 10.58 4.07
CA GLU A 99 -11.79 9.45 4.84
C GLU A 99 -11.88 8.18 3.98
N ILE A 100 -11.59 7.02 4.59
CA ILE A 100 -12.51 5.89 4.57
C ILE A 100 -13.55 5.83 3.43
N SER A 101 -14.67 6.47 3.77
CA SER A 101 -15.94 6.57 3.07
C SER A 101 -15.81 7.01 1.61
N GLU A 102 -14.87 7.89 1.27
CA GLU A 102 -14.68 8.40 -0.09
C GLU A 102 -14.20 7.33 -1.08
N PHE A 103 -13.62 6.24 -0.57
CA PHE A 103 -13.05 5.15 -1.38
C PHE A 103 -13.93 3.90 -1.39
N LEU A 104 -15.00 3.89 -0.60
CA LEU A 104 -15.94 2.78 -0.54
C LEU A 104 -16.82 2.76 -1.79
N CYS A 105 -17.18 1.55 -2.21
CA CYS A 105 -18.23 1.40 -3.22
C CYS A 105 -19.58 1.53 -2.53
N GLU A 106 -20.62 1.86 -3.31
CA GLU A 106 -21.99 1.82 -2.82
C GLU A 106 -22.25 0.48 -2.10
N PRO A 107 -22.94 0.49 -0.95
CA PRO A 107 -23.15 -0.69 -0.13
C PRO A 107 -23.99 -1.70 -0.91
N SER A 108 -23.33 -2.58 -1.64
CA SER A 108 -23.88 -3.87 -2.02
C SER A 108 -23.66 -4.80 -0.84
N HIS A 109 -24.74 -5.41 -0.33
CA HIS A 109 -24.67 -6.45 0.69
C HIS A 109 -24.08 -7.73 0.08
N THR A 110 -22.82 -7.65 -0.35
CA THR A 110 -22.06 -8.77 -0.86
C THR A 110 -21.62 -9.59 0.33
N SER A 111 -22.44 -10.57 0.70
CA SER A 111 -22.25 -11.42 1.88
C SER A 111 -20.88 -12.10 1.92
N SER A 112 -20.28 -12.40 0.76
CA SER A 112 -18.95 -13.01 0.67
C SER A 112 -17.79 -12.14 1.18
N LEU A 113 -18.00 -10.83 1.35
CA LEU A 113 -16.97 -9.94 1.90
C LEU A 113 -16.90 -10.00 3.43
N TYR A 114 -18.01 -10.35 4.11
CA TYR A 114 -18.06 -10.41 5.56
C TYR A 114 -17.17 -11.54 6.10
N LEU A 115 -16.60 -11.30 7.28
CA LEU A 115 -15.85 -12.32 7.99
C LEU A 115 -16.81 -13.20 8.78
N ASP A 116 -16.61 -14.52 8.69
CA ASP A 116 -17.38 -15.48 9.47
C ASP A 116 -17.15 -15.27 10.97
N GLU A 117 -18.17 -15.56 11.78
CA GLU A 117 -18.11 -15.48 13.25
C GLU A 117 -16.89 -16.22 13.81
N ASN A 118 -16.61 -17.44 13.31
CA ASN A 118 -15.48 -18.26 13.74
C ASN A 118 -14.12 -17.60 13.46
N VAL A 119 -14.02 -16.82 12.39
CA VAL A 119 -12.79 -16.07 12.04
C VAL A 119 -12.62 -14.90 13.00
N LEU A 120 -13.70 -14.18 13.30
CA LEU A 120 -13.68 -13.05 14.23
C LEU A 120 -13.37 -13.49 15.66
N GLN A 121 -13.96 -14.59 16.14
CA GLN A 121 -13.64 -15.13 17.47
C GLN A 121 -12.17 -15.54 17.58
N LYS A 122 -11.60 -16.12 16.54
CA LYS A 122 -10.22 -16.65 16.56
C LYS A 122 -9.15 -15.58 16.33
N TYR A 123 -9.44 -14.61 15.47
CA TYR A 123 -8.43 -13.66 14.96
C TYR A 123 -8.82 -12.19 15.14
N GLY A 124 -9.99 -11.89 15.72
CA GLY A 124 -10.53 -10.54 15.86
C GLY A 124 -9.59 -9.56 16.57
N CYS A 125 -8.87 -10.03 17.61
CA CYS A 125 -7.87 -9.22 18.31
C CYS A 125 -6.63 -8.89 17.45
N ALA A 126 -6.36 -9.66 16.40
CA ALA A 126 -5.16 -9.58 15.58
C ALA A 126 -5.37 -8.87 14.24
N ILE A 127 -6.58 -8.40 13.96
CA ILE A 127 -6.91 -7.65 12.75
C ILE A 127 -7.02 -6.16 13.04
N ASP A 128 -6.63 -5.36 12.06
CA ASP A 128 -6.85 -3.90 12.06
C ASP A 128 -8.25 -3.64 11.49
N VAL A 129 -9.12 -3.05 12.31
CA VAL A 129 -10.52 -2.77 12.00
C VAL A 129 -10.74 -1.27 11.90
N ILE A 130 -11.37 -0.86 10.82
CA ILE A 130 -11.47 0.53 10.40
C ILE A 130 -12.92 0.96 10.26
N LEU A 131 -13.18 2.25 10.45
CA LEU A 131 -14.49 2.85 10.27
C LEU A 131 -14.54 3.67 8.98
N PRO A 132 -15.72 3.92 8.40
CA PRO A 132 -15.88 4.84 7.28
C PRO A 132 -15.32 6.24 7.53
N SER A 133 -15.28 6.71 8.79
CA SER A 133 -14.72 8.01 9.16
C SER A 133 -13.20 7.98 9.42
N SER A 134 -12.56 6.82 9.28
CA SER A 134 -11.13 6.75 9.53
C SER A 134 -10.30 7.40 8.42
N THR A 135 -9.16 7.96 8.78
CA THR A 135 -8.24 8.64 7.85
C THR A 135 -6.95 7.86 7.55
N ARG A 136 -6.96 6.54 7.82
CA ARG A 136 -5.84 5.64 7.49
C ARG A 136 -6.35 4.27 7.02
N SER A 137 -5.43 3.39 6.64
CA SER A 137 -5.59 1.93 6.63
C SER A 137 -4.20 1.30 6.72
N ALA A 138 -4.13 0.03 7.09
CA ALA A 138 -2.92 -0.78 6.94
C ALA A 138 -2.62 -1.05 5.46
N CYS A 139 -1.37 -1.40 5.18
CA CYS A 139 -0.91 -1.77 3.84
C CYS A 139 -1.60 -3.05 3.35
N PHE A 140 -2.26 -3.00 2.21
CA PHE A 140 -2.80 -4.18 1.55
C PHE A 140 -1.69 -4.97 0.83
N THR A 141 -1.53 -6.24 1.23
CA THR A 141 -0.58 -7.18 0.63
C THR A 141 -1.26 -8.11 -0.37
N LYS A 142 -0.47 -8.84 -1.15
CA LYS A 142 -0.98 -9.88 -2.08
C LYS A 142 -1.84 -10.93 -1.36
N SER A 143 -1.58 -11.19 -0.09
CA SER A 143 -2.24 -12.20 0.72
C SER A 143 -3.56 -11.74 1.32
N TYR A 144 -3.96 -10.48 1.12
CA TYR A 144 -5.24 -9.96 1.59
C TYR A 144 -6.41 -10.77 1.04
N GLY A 145 -7.29 -11.23 1.92
CA GLY A 145 -8.39 -12.15 1.59
C GLY A 145 -8.08 -13.62 1.86
N SER A 146 -6.84 -14.06 1.67
CA SER A 146 -6.41 -15.45 1.96
C SER A 146 -5.84 -15.62 3.37
N TYR A 147 -5.11 -14.61 3.87
CA TYR A 147 -4.57 -14.59 5.23
C TYR A 147 -5.21 -13.44 6.02
N ILE A 148 -5.50 -13.71 7.28
CA ILE A 148 -6.33 -12.82 8.09
C ILE A 148 -5.55 -11.64 8.70
N SER A 149 -4.42 -11.91 9.36
CA SER A 149 -3.65 -10.86 10.05
C SER A 149 -2.49 -10.35 9.19
N GLY A 150 -2.13 -9.08 9.38
CA GLY A 150 -0.96 -8.45 8.76
C GLY A 150 -1.05 -8.22 7.25
N CYS A 151 -2.24 -8.38 6.65
CA CYS A 151 -2.40 -8.31 5.20
C CYS A 151 -3.20 -7.08 4.71
N GLY A 152 -3.79 -6.31 5.62
CA GLY A 152 -4.62 -5.16 5.33
C GLY A 152 -5.68 -4.95 6.41
N SER A 153 -6.38 -3.82 6.33
CA SER A 153 -7.47 -3.48 7.23
C SER A 153 -8.80 -4.15 6.86
N TYR A 154 -9.74 -4.21 7.79
CA TYR A 154 -11.12 -4.64 7.59
C TYR A 154 -12.08 -3.54 8.02
N ILE A 155 -13.21 -3.38 7.35
CA ILE A 155 -14.14 -2.30 7.65
C ILE A 155 -15.32 -2.75 8.52
N CYS A 156 -15.67 -1.90 9.49
CA CYS A 156 -16.82 -2.03 10.37
C CYS A 156 -17.67 -0.75 10.27
N TYR A 157 -18.99 -0.89 10.20
CA TYR A 157 -19.92 0.24 10.15
C TYR A 157 -20.49 0.62 11.52
N ARG A 158 -19.97 -0.01 12.58
CA ARG A 158 -20.43 0.14 13.97
C ARG A 158 -19.31 0.74 14.82
N PRO A 159 -19.24 2.07 14.93
CA PRO A 159 -18.22 2.76 15.72
C PRO A 159 -18.17 2.32 17.18
N ASP A 160 -19.31 1.96 17.75
CA ASP A 160 -19.45 1.46 19.12
C ASP A 160 -18.67 0.17 19.39
N LEU A 161 -18.36 -0.61 18.35
CA LEU A 161 -17.64 -1.87 18.45
C LEU A 161 -16.13 -1.72 18.27
N VAL A 162 -15.65 -0.56 17.80
CA VAL A 162 -14.24 -0.36 17.42
C VAL A 162 -13.56 0.64 18.35
N VAL A 163 -12.47 0.21 18.99
CA VAL A 163 -11.63 1.04 19.85
C VAL A 163 -10.18 0.90 19.39
N ASN A 164 -9.51 2.01 19.10
CA ASN A 164 -8.11 2.04 18.62
C ASN A 164 -7.84 1.08 17.43
N ASN A 165 -8.78 1.02 16.48
CA ASN A 165 -8.75 0.13 15.32
C ASN A 165 -8.84 -1.37 15.63
N HIS A 166 -9.39 -1.74 16.77
CA HIS A 166 -9.65 -3.13 17.12
C HIS A 166 -11.08 -3.31 17.60
N LEU A 167 -11.65 -4.50 17.39
CA LEU A 167 -12.92 -4.83 18.03
C LEU A 167 -12.73 -4.86 19.54
N ASN A 168 -13.67 -4.26 20.28
CA ASN A 168 -13.62 -4.31 21.73
C ASN A 168 -13.84 -5.76 22.22
N GLN A 169 -13.23 -6.10 23.36
CA GLN A 169 -13.24 -7.48 23.87
C GLN A 169 -14.66 -8.00 24.12
N SER A 170 -15.56 -7.15 24.65
CA SER A 170 -16.96 -7.49 24.88
C SER A 170 -17.71 -7.91 23.62
N THR A 171 -17.36 -7.35 22.46
CA THR A 171 -17.94 -7.73 21.15
C THR A 171 -17.44 -9.10 20.71
N LEU A 172 -16.17 -9.40 20.94
CA LEU A 172 -15.58 -10.68 20.58
C LEU A 172 -16.11 -11.84 21.42
N ASP A 173 -16.50 -11.55 22.67
CA ASP A 173 -17.05 -12.54 23.61
C ASP A 173 -18.55 -12.83 23.36
N ASP A 174 -19.28 -11.97 22.64
CA ASP A 174 -20.69 -12.15 22.29
C ASP A 174 -20.88 -12.57 20.82
N ALA A 175 -21.04 -13.87 20.59
CA ALA A 175 -21.22 -14.45 19.26
C ALA A 175 -22.44 -13.91 18.49
N GLN A 176 -23.53 -13.53 19.17
CA GLN A 176 -24.71 -12.98 18.49
C GLN A 176 -24.45 -11.58 17.93
N SER A 177 -23.49 -10.86 18.51
CA SER A 177 -23.12 -9.51 18.09
C SER A 177 -22.22 -9.47 16.86
N LEU A 178 -21.65 -10.59 16.41
CA LEU A 178 -20.57 -10.64 15.39
C LEU A 178 -21.04 -10.84 13.94
N ARG A 179 -22.34 -11.06 13.70
CA ARG A 179 -22.85 -11.26 12.33
C ARG A 179 -22.80 -10.00 11.51
N ASP A 180 -22.25 -10.12 10.31
CA ASP A 180 -22.18 -9.05 9.32
C ASP A 180 -21.63 -7.72 9.89
N VAL A 181 -20.71 -7.81 10.85
CA VAL A 181 -20.11 -6.64 11.51
C VAL A 181 -18.90 -6.13 10.75
N VAL A 182 -17.98 -7.04 10.45
CA VAL A 182 -16.68 -6.73 9.85
C VAL A 182 -16.60 -7.40 8.49
N ARG A 183 -16.26 -6.62 7.47
CA ARG A 183 -16.01 -7.13 6.13
C ARG A 183 -14.65 -6.74 5.59
N ARG A 184 -14.17 -7.52 4.63
CA ARG A 184 -13.07 -7.15 3.75
C ARG A 184 -13.46 -5.93 2.94
N LEU A 185 -12.47 -5.10 2.62
CA LEU A 185 -12.59 -4.17 1.50
C LEU A 185 -12.57 -5.01 0.22
N SER A 186 -13.48 -4.70 -0.71
CA SER A 186 -13.51 -5.38 -2.01
C SER A 186 -12.24 -5.06 -2.81
N PRO A 187 -11.88 -5.89 -3.81
CA PRO A 187 -10.78 -5.56 -4.72
C PRO A 187 -10.92 -4.16 -5.35
N ARG A 188 -12.16 -3.73 -5.62
CA ARG A 188 -12.43 -2.41 -6.16
C ARG A 188 -12.14 -1.29 -5.15
N GLU A 189 -12.54 -1.45 -3.89
CA GLU A 189 -12.26 -0.49 -2.82
C GLU A 189 -10.75 -0.40 -2.52
N VAL A 190 -10.04 -1.53 -2.52
CA VAL A 190 -8.57 -1.55 -2.40
C VAL A 190 -7.91 -0.84 -3.58
N ALA A 191 -8.40 -1.05 -4.80
CA ALA A 191 -7.90 -0.34 -5.98
C ALA A 191 -8.22 1.17 -5.94
N ASN A 192 -9.35 1.58 -5.35
CA ASN A 192 -9.66 2.99 -5.10
C ASN A 192 -8.64 3.62 -4.13
N LEU A 193 -8.29 2.92 -3.03
CA LEU A 193 -7.25 3.34 -2.08
C LEU A 193 -5.84 3.34 -2.67
N MET A 194 -5.64 2.67 -3.81
CA MET A 194 -4.43 2.75 -4.64
C MET A 194 -4.56 3.77 -5.79
N CYS A 195 -5.62 4.59 -5.78
CA CYS A 195 -5.90 5.64 -6.75
C CYS A 195 -6.06 5.16 -8.20
N PHE A 196 -6.42 3.88 -8.43
CA PHE A 196 -6.78 3.43 -9.76
C PHE A 196 -8.04 4.17 -10.24
N PRO A 197 -8.14 4.54 -11.54
CA PRO A 197 -9.30 5.23 -12.06
C PRO A 197 -10.56 4.37 -11.94
N LYS A 198 -11.73 5.02 -11.93
CA LYS A 198 -13.04 4.33 -11.90
C LYS A 198 -13.24 3.39 -13.09
N THR A 199 -12.57 3.65 -14.20
CA THR A 199 -12.57 2.83 -15.43
C THR A 199 -11.63 1.63 -15.34
N PHE A 200 -10.87 1.45 -14.26
CA PHE A 200 -10.06 0.26 -14.07
C PHE A 200 -10.95 -0.92 -13.69
N GLU A 201 -10.93 -1.96 -14.51
CA GLU A 201 -11.73 -3.16 -14.31
C GLU A 201 -10.82 -4.38 -14.29
N ILE A 202 -11.17 -5.35 -13.45
CA ILE A 202 -10.51 -6.65 -13.43
C ILE A 202 -11.08 -7.44 -14.62
N PRO A 203 -10.24 -8.13 -15.41
CA PRO A 203 -10.73 -8.98 -16.48
C PRO A 203 -11.78 -9.99 -15.96
N PRO A 204 -12.85 -10.28 -16.71
CA PRO A 204 -13.91 -11.18 -16.27
C PRO A 204 -13.41 -12.56 -15.85
N GLU A 205 -12.30 -13.03 -16.42
CA GLU A 205 -11.70 -14.34 -16.14
C GLU A 205 -10.99 -14.39 -14.77
N LEU A 206 -10.76 -13.23 -14.14
CA LEU A 206 -10.07 -13.07 -12.86
C LEU A 206 -10.98 -12.50 -11.77
N SER A 207 -12.27 -12.29 -12.06
CA SER A 207 -13.27 -11.72 -11.15
C SER A 207 -13.95 -12.78 -10.29
#